data_AF-A0A3P7P4J3-F1
#
_entry.id   AF-A0A3P7P4J3-F1
#
_cell.length_a   1.000
_cell.length_b   1.000
_cell.length_c   1.000
_cell.angle_alpha   90.00
_cell.angle_beta   90.00
_cell.angle_gamma   90.00
#
_symmetry.space_group_name_H-M   'P 1'
#
loop_
_entity.id
_entity.type
_entity.pdbx_description
1 polymer ?
#
loop_
_entity_poly.entity_id
_entity_poly.type
_entity_poly.pdbx_seq_one_letter_code
_entity_poly.pdbx_strand_id
1 'polypeptide(L)'
;MEDAEVMFKVPVNVVIHGPKKPHTDASSWNHVGLLRQFPFSSANQRQTVVVQSAVGPPFSVHDPTAGVISVFCKGSPEALMKLCRPDTLPAGYDTALRHFTGQR
;
A
#
# COMPACT_ATOMS: atom_id res chain seq x y z
N MET A 1 4.00 -26.08 2.61
CA MET A 1 2.92 -25.05 2.57
C MET A 1 2.91 -24.25 3.87
N GLU A 2 3.92 -24.42 4.75
CA GLU A 2 3.92 -23.96 6.13
C GLU A 2 4.62 -22.60 6.39
N ASP A 3 5.25 -22.00 5.38
CA ASP A 3 6.08 -20.80 5.61
C ASP A 3 5.31 -19.46 5.66
N ALA A 4 4.04 -19.42 5.26
CA ALA A 4 3.28 -18.17 5.17
C ALA A 4 2.57 -17.78 6.48
N GLU A 5 2.13 -18.76 7.29
CA GLU A 5 1.43 -18.49 8.56
C GLU A 5 2.36 -17.93 9.64
N VAL A 6 3.67 -18.21 9.57
CA VAL A 6 4.67 -17.65 10.49
C VAL A 6 4.93 -16.16 10.21
N MET A 7 4.60 -15.67 9.01
CA MET A 7 4.90 -14.31 8.56
C MET A 7 3.86 -13.26 8.98
N PHE A 8 2.60 -13.66 9.21
CA PHE A 8 1.49 -12.75 9.51
C PHE A 8 0.92 -13.02 10.90
N LYS A 9 1.43 -12.29 11.92
CA LYS A 9 0.97 -12.43 13.31
C LYS A 9 -0.36 -11.73 13.62
N VAL A 10 -0.81 -10.85 12.74
CA VAL A 10 -2.14 -10.24 12.81
C VAL A 10 -3.11 -11.02 11.92
N PRO A 11 -4.39 -11.14 12.30
CA PRO A 11 -5.38 -11.81 11.47
C PRO A 11 -5.48 -11.10 10.11
N VAL A 12 -5.02 -11.78 9.07
CA VAL A 12 -5.08 -11.34 7.68
C VAL A 12 -6.34 -11.90 7.03
N ASN A 13 -7.08 -11.06 6.31
CA ASN A 13 -8.28 -11.50 5.61
C ASN A 13 -7.94 -12.28 4.33
N VAL A 14 -6.88 -11.85 3.63
CA VAL A 14 -6.40 -12.45 2.38
C VAL A 14 -4.88 -12.30 2.31
N VAL A 15 -4.16 -13.32 1.84
CA VAL A 15 -2.73 -13.21 1.49
C VAL A 15 -2.60 -13.11 -0.02
N ILE A 16 -1.94 -12.05 -0.48
CA ILE A 16 -1.64 -11.80 -1.89
C ILE A 16 -0.22 -12.30 -2.17
N HIS A 17 -0.10 -13.20 -3.14
CA HIS A 17 1.18 -13.71 -3.62
C HIS A 17 1.60 -12.98 -4.90
N GLY A 18 2.81 -12.44 -4.91
CA GLY A 18 3.42 -11.84 -6.09
C GLY A 18 3.76 -12.90 -7.17
N PRO A 19 3.95 -12.49 -8.43
CA PRO A 19 4.38 -13.41 -9.48
C PRO A 19 5.75 -14.01 -9.13
N LYS A 20 5.87 -15.33 -9.16
CA LYS A 20 7.16 -16.04 -8.97
C LYS A 20 8.08 -15.72 -10.14
N LYS A 21 8.93 -14.69 -10.00
CA LYS A 21 10.02 -14.48 -10.96
C LYS A 21 11.10 -15.55 -10.74
N PRO A 22 11.54 -16.26 -11.80
CA PRO A 22 12.44 -17.41 -11.67
C PRO A 22 13.92 -17.05 -11.41
N HIS A 23 14.31 -15.79 -11.24
CA HIS A 23 15.71 -15.45 -11.02
C HIS A 23 15.90 -14.14 -10.26
N THR A 24 16.59 -14.24 -9.11
CA THR A 24 17.36 -13.19 -8.42
C THR A 24 16.79 -11.77 -8.41
N ASP A 25 15.68 -11.60 -7.70
CA ASP A 25 15.58 -10.53 -6.70
C ASP A 25 14.48 -10.95 -5.74
N ALA A 26 14.83 -11.27 -4.51
CA ALA A 26 13.87 -11.61 -3.47
C ALA A 26 13.16 -10.32 -3.07
N SER A 27 12.33 -9.78 -3.96
CA SER A 27 11.46 -8.66 -3.67
C SER A 27 10.60 -9.11 -2.49
N SER A 28 10.85 -8.54 -1.32
CA SER A 28 10.19 -8.84 -0.06
C SER A 28 8.66 -8.60 -0.11
N TRP A 29 8.14 -8.11 -1.24
CA TRP A 29 6.72 -7.97 -1.60
C TRP A 29 6.08 -9.25 -2.17
N ASN A 30 6.79 -10.39 -2.20
CA ASN A 30 6.22 -11.64 -2.70
C ASN A 30 5.02 -12.14 -1.89
N HIS A 31 4.91 -11.71 -0.63
CA HIS A 31 3.80 -12.03 0.26
C HIS A 31 3.32 -10.75 0.94
N VAL A 32 2.05 -10.40 0.72
CA VAL A 32 1.40 -9.23 1.32
C VAL A 32 0.09 -9.67 1.95
N GLY A 33 -0.03 -9.49 3.25
CA GLY A 33 -1.24 -9.77 4.00
C GLY A 33 -2.19 -8.58 3.93
N LEU A 34 -3.41 -8.76 3.44
CA LEU A 34 -4.45 -7.73 3.44
C LEU A 34 -5.16 -7.74 4.80
N LEU A 35 -4.99 -6.67 5.56
CA LEU A 35 -5.63 -6.50 6.86
C LEU A 35 -7.03 -5.92 6.69
N ARG A 36 -7.14 -4.79 5.98
CA ARG A 36 -8.42 -4.08 5.79
C ARG A 36 -8.52 -3.54 4.38
N GLN A 37 -9.73 -3.56 3.83
CA GLN A 37 -10.06 -2.94 2.56
C GLN A 37 -11.22 -1.96 2.76
N PHE A 38 -11.04 -0.74 2.26
CA PHE A 38 -12.06 0.28 2.15
C PHE A 38 -12.34 0.47 0.65
N PRO A 39 -13.42 -0.12 0.11
CA PRO A 39 -13.72 -0.05 -1.31
C PRO A 39 -13.98 1.39 -1.76
N PHE A 40 -13.96 1.61 -3.07
CA PHE A 40 -14.28 2.92 -3.63
C PHE A 40 -15.71 3.32 -3.26
N SER A 41 -15.89 4.57 -2.82
CA SER A 41 -17.20 5.18 -2.66
C SER A 41 -17.20 6.57 -3.29
N SER A 42 -18.28 6.95 -3.97
CA SER A 42 -18.41 8.27 -4.58
C SER A 42 -18.35 9.41 -3.56
N ALA A 43 -18.78 9.17 -2.33
CA ALA A 43 -18.70 10.16 -1.24
C ALA A 43 -17.25 10.45 -0.82
N ASN A 44 -16.39 9.42 -0.84
CA ASN A 44 -15.00 9.53 -0.45
C ASN A 44 -14.03 9.74 -1.62
N GLN A 45 -14.49 9.42 -2.84
CA GLN A 45 -13.76 9.47 -4.10
C GLN A 45 -12.41 8.74 -4.07
N ARG A 46 -12.29 7.71 -3.24
CA ARG A 46 -11.04 6.94 -3.07
C ARG A 46 -11.30 5.52 -2.60
N GLN A 47 -10.31 4.67 -2.82
CA GLN A 47 -10.19 3.32 -2.30
C GLN A 47 -8.90 3.24 -1.48
N THR A 48 -8.94 2.53 -0.34
CA THR A 48 -7.79 2.37 0.55
C THR A 48 -7.64 0.91 0.96
N VAL A 49 -6.41 0.45 1.09
CA VAL A 49 -6.07 -0.86 1.67
C VAL A 49 -5.01 -0.71 2.76
N VAL A 50 -5.14 -1.51 3.80
CA VAL A 50 -4.15 -1.64 4.88
C VAL A 50 -3.56 -3.02 4.77
N VAL A 51 -2.23 -3.09 4.65
CA VAL A 51 -1.51 -4.34 4.39
C VAL A 51 -0.36 -4.54 5.36
N GLN A 52 0.03 -5.80 5.53
CA GLN A 52 1.25 -6.22 6.20
C GLN A 52 2.22 -6.82 5.18
N SER A 53 3.49 -6.40 5.22
CA SER A 53 4.56 -6.95 4.37
C SER A 53 5.85 -7.11 5.15
N ALA A 54 6.76 -7.98 4.71
CA ALA A 54 8.10 -8.10 5.27
C ALA A 54 9.06 -6.96 4.83
N VAL A 55 8.59 -6.01 3.99
CA VAL A 55 9.44 -4.94 3.45
C VAL A 55 9.36 -3.69 4.32
N GLY A 56 10.50 -3.32 4.93
CA GLY A 56 10.68 -2.06 5.66
C GLY A 56 10.94 -2.26 7.16
N PRO A 57 10.93 -1.18 7.96
CA PRO A 57 11.19 -1.25 9.39
C PRO A 57 10.02 -1.92 10.13
N PRO A 58 10.28 -2.89 11.04
CA PRO A 58 9.23 -3.60 11.76
C PRO A 58 8.36 -2.63 12.55
N PHE A 59 7.05 -2.88 12.56
CA PHE A 59 6.10 -2.01 13.24
C PHE A 59 6.25 -2.06 14.78
N SER A 60 6.81 -3.15 15.32
CA SER A 60 7.11 -3.30 16.74
C SER A 60 8.60 -3.54 16.97
N VAL A 61 9.22 -2.69 17.79
CA VAL A 61 10.62 -2.86 18.22
C VAL A 61 10.79 -4.10 19.09
N HIS A 62 9.73 -4.51 19.79
CA HIS A 62 9.73 -5.70 20.65
C HIS A 62 9.49 -7.01 19.87
N ASP A 63 9.12 -6.92 18.58
CA ASP A 63 8.92 -8.08 17.73
C ASP A 63 9.47 -7.83 16.31
N PRO A 64 10.77 -8.13 16.08
CA PRO A 64 11.42 -7.91 14.78
C PRO A 64 10.89 -8.83 13.67
N THR A 65 10.08 -9.84 14.02
CA THR A 65 9.40 -10.70 13.04
C THR A 65 8.03 -10.16 12.63
N ALA A 66 7.51 -9.15 13.32
CA ALA A 66 6.28 -8.47 12.92
C ALA A 66 6.56 -7.64 11.66
N GLY A 67 5.98 -8.06 10.53
CA GLY A 67 6.05 -7.31 9.28
C GLY A 67 5.53 -5.88 9.42
N VAL A 68 5.88 -5.03 8.45
CA VAL A 68 5.52 -3.62 8.36
C VAL A 68 4.06 -3.46 7.96
N ILE A 69 3.33 -2.60 8.67
CA ILE A 69 1.99 -2.18 8.28
C ILE A 69 2.10 -0.96 7.35
N SER A 70 1.55 -1.09 6.14
CA SER A 70 1.52 -0.04 5.13
C SER A 70 0.09 0.27 4.71
N VAL A 71 -0.17 1.54 4.37
CA VAL A 71 -1.47 1.99 3.85
C VAL A 71 -1.30 2.47 2.42
N PHE A 72 -2.09 1.92 1.51
CA PHE A 72 -2.10 2.33 0.11
C PHE A 72 -3.47 2.93 -0.23
N CYS A 73 -3.47 4.05 -0.94
CA CYS A 73 -4.67 4.76 -1.31
C CYS A 73 -4.61 5.21 -2.78
N LYS A 74 -5.72 5.05 -3.50
CA LYS A 74 -5.92 5.59 -4.86
C LYS A 74 -7.29 6.25 -4.95
N GLY A 75 -7.43 7.33 -5.71
CA GLY A 75 -8.67 8.09 -5.78
C GLY A 75 -8.54 9.34 -6.62
N SER A 76 -9.53 10.24 -6.51
CA SER A 76 -9.47 11.56 -7.13
C SER A 76 -8.27 12.35 -6.56
N PRO A 77 -7.61 13.17 -7.39
CA PRO A 77 -6.49 13.99 -6.95
C PRO A 77 -6.91 14.92 -5.80
N GLU A 78 -8.12 15.47 -5.82
CA GLU A 78 -8.65 16.33 -4.76
C GLU A 78 -8.84 15.59 -3.44
N ALA A 79 -9.25 14.31 -3.48
CA ALA A 79 -9.38 13.48 -2.29
C ALA A 79 -8.01 13.09 -1.71
N LEU A 80 -7.02 12.80 -2.57
CA LEU A 80 -5.66 12.45 -2.14
C LEU A 80 -4.92 13.67 -1.56
N MET A 81 -5.06 14.85 -2.16
CA MET A 81 -4.47 16.09 -1.64
C MET A 81 -4.90 16.41 -0.21
N LYS A 82 -6.14 16.05 0.19
CA LYS A 82 -6.62 16.24 1.56
C LYS A 82 -5.96 15.31 2.59
N LEU A 83 -5.36 14.21 2.13
CA LEU A 83 -4.71 13.20 2.99
C LEU A 83 -3.19 13.39 3.06
N CYS A 84 -2.60 13.97 2.03
CA CYS A 84 -1.16 14.23 1.96
C CYS A 84 -0.82 15.58 2.59
N ARG A 85 0.35 15.68 3.21
CA ARG A 85 0.88 16.98 3.60
C ARG A 85 1.37 17.72 2.35
N PRO A 86 1.10 19.03 2.18
CA PRO A 86 1.50 19.76 0.98
C PRO A 86 3.00 19.69 0.67
N ASP A 87 3.85 19.63 1.71
CA ASP A 87 5.31 19.54 1.59
C ASP A 87 5.82 18.18 1.11
N THR A 88 4.97 17.16 1.10
CA THR A 88 5.31 15.80 0.67
C THR A 88 4.93 15.52 -0.79
N LEU A 89 4.25 16.46 -1.45
CA LEU A 89 3.86 16.30 -2.85
C LEU A 89 5.07 16.48 -3.77
N PRO A 90 5.18 15.68 -4.85
CA PRO A 90 6.22 15.86 -5.85
C PRO A 90 6.18 17.25 -6.49
N ALA A 91 7.34 17.79 -6.85
CA ALA A 91 7.43 19.03 -7.60
C ALA A 91 6.63 18.93 -8.92
N GLY A 92 5.87 19.97 -9.25
CA GLY A 92 5.06 20.02 -10.46
C GLY A 92 3.76 19.22 -10.42
N TYR A 93 3.32 18.74 -9.25
CA TYR A 93 2.06 18.00 -9.08
C TYR A 93 0.86 18.70 -9.75
N ASP A 94 0.60 19.97 -9.43
CA ASP A 94 -0.51 20.74 -10.00
C ASP A 94 -0.38 20.96 -11.51
N THR A 95 0.86 21.07 -12.00
CA THR A 95 1.12 21.25 -13.45
C THR A 95 0.80 19.97 -14.21
N ALA A 96 1.27 18.82 -13.71
CA ALA A 96 0.95 17.51 -14.28
C ALA A 96 -0.56 17.25 -14.22
N LEU A 97 -1.20 17.54 -13.09
CA LEU A 97 -2.63 17.39 -12.92
C LEU A 97 -3.40 18.20 -13.98
N ARG A 98 -3.11 19.51 -14.09
CA ARG A 98 -3.72 20.38 -15.11
C ARG A 98 -3.46 19.93 -16.54
N HIS A 99 -2.27 19.42 -16.82
CA HIS A 99 -1.93 18.93 -18.15
C HIS A 99 -2.82 17.75 -18.56
N PHE A 100 -3.10 16.82 -17.66
CA PHE A 100 -3.95 15.66 -17.95
C PHE A 100 -5.46 15.97 -17.86
N THR A 101 -5.89 16.92 -17.02
CA THR A 101 -7.31 17.28 -16.90
C THR A 101 -7.77 18.34 -17.90
N GLY A 102 -6.83 19.08 -18.50
CA GLY A 102 -7.10 20.14 -19.47
C GLY A 102 -7.14 19.68 -20.94
N GLN A 103 -6.74 18.43 -21.22
CA GLN A 103 -6.91 17.81 -22.53
C GLN A 103 -8.39 17.46 -22.71
N ARG A 104 -9.13 18.31 -23.42
CA ARG A 104 -10.49 18.04 -23.88
C ARG A 104 -10.52 17.98 -25.40
#